data_AF-X1BXI2-F1
#
_entry.id   AF-X1BXI2-F1
#
_cell.length_a   1.000
_cell.length_b   1.000
_cell.length_c   1.000
_cell.angle_alpha   90.00
_cell.angle_beta   90.00
_cell.angle_gamma   90.00
#
_symmetry.space_group_name_H-M   'P 1'
#
loop_
_entity.id
_entity.type
_entity.pdbx_description
1 polymer ?
#
loop_
_entity_poly.entity_id
_entity_poly.type
_entity_poly.pdbx_seq_one_letter_code
_entity_poly.pdbx_strand_id
1 'polypeptide(L)'
;GKWKHLLDEKLGIKKNQRISELCEKADGYLAFISGSYRNSEDLSQRFYGDSRSFESIRQGVIRQGKKILKEEKDQIDQELIRALRQKEDELTKETDSQIIYLEVDGTNIHLQHEEKTRGELKLAIISKGKERRYRTVKGEAKRLQDKFTYAGLTSGDEFMSNLKYPGGKEV
;
A
#
# COMPACT_ATOMS: atom_id res chain seq x y z
N GLY A 1 22.89 39.22 -3.13
CA GLY A 1 23.15 37.94 -2.44
C GLY A 1 21.88 37.12 -2.40
N LYS A 2 21.95 35.79 -2.51
CA LYS A 2 20.78 34.90 -2.42
C LYS A 2 20.54 34.59 -0.94
N TRP A 3 19.39 34.96 -0.40
CA TRP A 3 19.01 34.66 0.97
C TRP A 3 18.97 33.14 1.16
N LYS A 4 19.65 32.62 2.19
CA LYS A 4 19.65 31.21 2.57
C LYS A 4 18.87 31.03 3.86
N HIS A 5 17.98 30.03 3.89
CA HIS A 5 17.18 29.69 5.07
C HIS A 5 17.82 28.48 5.76
N LEU A 6 18.84 28.74 6.59
CA LEU A 6 19.68 27.69 7.20
C LEU A 6 18.88 26.66 8.03
N LEU A 7 17.81 27.12 8.69
CA LEU A 7 16.93 26.23 9.45
C LEU A 7 16.11 25.32 8.52
N ASP A 8 15.53 25.88 7.47
CA ASP A 8 14.77 25.11 6.46
C ASP A 8 15.66 24.09 5.77
N GLU A 9 16.91 24.47 5.42
CA GLU A 9 17.91 23.57 4.85
C GLU A 9 18.26 22.42 5.82
N LYS A 10 18.46 22.73 7.11
CA LYS A 10 18.77 21.72 8.14
C LYS A 10 17.59 20.77 8.41
N LEU A 11 16.36 21.28 8.33
CA LEU A 11 15.13 20.52 8.54
C LEU A 11 14.60 19.84 7.26
N GLY A 12 15.26 20.06 6.11
CA GLY A 12 14.82 19.53 4.83
C GLY A 12 13.48 20.09 4.34
N ILE A 13 13.10 21.29 4.79
CA ILE A 13 11.83 21.94 4.44
C ILE A 13 11.92 22.49 3.02
N LYS A 14 11.03 22.03 2.15
CA LYS A 14 10.94 22.47 0.75
C LYS A 14 10.30 23.87 0.68
N LYS A 15 10.61 24.62 -0.39
CA LYS A 15 9.99 25.93 -0.63
C LYS A 15 8.46 25.80 -0.64
N ASN A 16 7.77 26.68 0.09
CA ASN A 16 6.30 26.68 0.29
C ASN A 16 5.74 25.47 1.07
N GLN A 17 6.59 24.65 1.70
CA GLN A 17 6.14 23.58 2.57
C GLN A 17 5.67 24.17 3.91
N ARG A 18 4.36 24.13 4.13
CA ARG A 18 3.73 24.65 5.36
C ARG A 18 3.68 23.64 6.50
N ILE A 19 4.05 22.38 6.23
CA ILE A 19 4.03 21.30 7.21
C ILE A 19 5.15 20.31 6.94
N SER A 20 5.77 19.77 8.00
CA SER A 20 6.74 18.69 7.86
C SER A 20 6.08 17.41 7.31
N GLU A 21 6.85 16.60 6.59
CA GLU A 21 6.35 15.32 6.07
C GLU A 21 5.95 14.36 7.21
N LEU A 22 6.63 14.45 8.36
CA LEU A 22 6.31 13.67 9.55
C LEU A 22 4.92 14.03 10.11
N CYS A 23 4.61 15.32 10.21
CA CYS A 23 3.31 15.77 10.68
C CYS A 23 2.20 15.40 9.68
N GLU A 24 2.45 15.45 8.36
CA GLU A 24 1.47 15.00 7.37
C GLU A 24 1.18 13.49 7.49
N LYS A 25 2.21 12.67 7.76
CA LYS A 25 2.05 11.23 8.04
C LYS A 25 1.30 10.98 9.35
N ALA A 26 1.63 11.73 10.40
CA ALA A 26 0.97 11.62 11.70
C ALA A 26 -0.53 11.94 11.60
N ASP A 27 -0.89 13.03 10.93
CA ASP A 27 -2.29 13.42 10.72
C ASP A 27 -3.08 12.36 9.93
N GLY A 28 -2.46 11.74 8.92
CA GLY A 28 -3.05 10.64 8.16
C GLY A 28 -3.25 9.39 9.01
N TYR A 29 -2.27 9.06 9.84
CA TYR A 29 -2.35 7.93 10.77
C TYR A 29 -3.42 8.15 11.85
N LEU A 30 -3.51 9.35 12.40
CA LEU A 30 -4.54 9.74 13.36
C LEU A 30 -5.93 9.69 12.72
N ALA A 31 -6.09 10.12 11.47
CA ALA A 31 -7.36 10.03 10.76
C ALA A 31 -7.79 8.57 10.55
N PHE A 32 -6.84 7.68 10.27
CA PHE A 32 -7.10 6.25 10.16
C PHE A 32 -7.55 5.64 11.49
N ILE A 33 -6.80 5.85 12.58
CA ILE A 33 -7.14 5.28 13.90
C ILE A 33 -8.46 5.84 14.44
N SER A 34 -8.66 7.15 14.29
CA SER A 34 -9.83 7.84 14.85
C SER A 34 -11.10 7.68 14.00
N GLY A 35 -10.98 7.05 12.83
CA GLY A 35 -12.10 6.78 11.92
C GLY A 35 -12.63 8.00 11.18
N SER A 36 -12.14 9.21 11.43
CA SER A 36 -12.54 10.41 10.68
C SER A 36 -11.52 11.54 10.72
N TYR A 37 -11.52 12.38 9.70
CA TYR A 37 -10.67 13.58 9.65
C TYR A 37 -10.99 14.60 10.75
N ARG A 38 -12.26 14.68 11.17
CA ARG A 38 -12.70 15.57 12.26
C ARG A 38 -12.22 15.08 13.63
N ASN A 39 -12.26 13.76 13.86
CA ASN A 39 -11.70 13.19 15.07
C ASN A 39 -10.17 13.33 15.10
N SER A 40 -9.51 13.24 13.94
CA SER A 40 -8.07 13.53 13.83
C SER A 40 -7.74 14.97 14.25
N GLU A 41 -8.51 15.95 13.76
CA GLU A 41 -8.39 17.36 14.17
C GLU A 41 -8.58 17.51 15.69
N ASP A 42 -9.66 16.98 16.26
CA ASP A 42 -9.94 17.03 17.70
C ASP A 42 -8.84 16.38 18.54
N LEU A 43 -8.32 15.21 18.12
CA LEU A 43 -7.21 14.55 18.79
C LEU A 43 -5.93 15.38 18.71
N SER A 44 -5.57 15.89 17.53
CA SER A 44 -4.39 16.74 17.36
C SER A 44 -4.50 17.99 18.23
N GLN A 45 -5.68 18.62 18.28
CA GLN A 45 -5.94 19.79 19.12
C GLN A 45 -5.74 19.47 20.61
N ARG A 46 -6.22 18.31 21.07
CA ARG A 46 -6.08 17.88 22.47
C ARG A 46 -4.64 17.53 22.84
N PHE A 47 -3.89 16.88 21.94
CA PHE A 47 -2.52 16.44 22.22
C PHE A 47 -1.49 17.56 22.09
N TYR A 48 -1.62 18.40 21.06
CA TYR A 48 -0.60 19.39 20.71
C TYR A 48 -1.02 20.84 21.03
N GLY A 49 -2.27 21.07 21.44
CA GLY A 49 -2.81 22.41 21.69
C GLY A 49 -3.10 23.21 20.42
N ASP A 50 -2.84 22.62 19.24
CA ASP A 50 -3.11 23.19 17.93
C ASP A 50 -3.42 22.06 16.95
N SER A 51 -4.19 22.36 15.91
CA SER A 51 -4.59 21.40 14.90
C SER A 51 -4.80 22.04 13.54
N ARG A 52 -4.58 21.24 12.51
CA ARG A 52 -5.05 21.61 11.17
C ARG A 52 -6.51 21.25 11.05
N SER A 53 -7.24 22.06 10.28
CA SER A 53 -8.63 21.76 9.95
C SER A 53 -8.77 20.36 9.33
N PHE A 54 -9.89 19.69 9.60
CA PHE A 54 -10.19 18.37 9.03
C PHE A 54 -10.05 18.34 7.50
N GLU A 55 -10.38 19.45 6.80
CA GLU A 55 -10.24 19.52 5.35
C GLU A 55 -8.76 19.57 4.92
N SER A 56 -7.91 20.26 5.69
CA SER A 56 -6.47 20.27 5.42
C SER A 56 -5.85 18.87 5.60
N ILE A 57 -6.30 18.14 6.61
CA ILE A 57 -5.92 16.74 6.85
C ILE A 57 -6.39 15.87 5.69
N ARG A 58 -7.67 15.97 5.31
CA ARG A 58 -8.27 15.23 4.18
C ARG A 58 -7.49 15.46 2.88
N GLN A 59 -7.20 16.71 2.54
CA GLN A 59 -6.43 17.06 1.34
C GLN A 59 -5.00 16.50 1.40
N GLY A 60 -4.39 16.47 2.59
CA GLY A 60 -3.10 15.82 2.82
C GLY A 60 -3.14 14.32 2.50
N VAL A 61 -4.12 13.61 3.07
CA VAL A 61 -4.31 12.17 2.84
C VAL A 61 -4.56 11.87 1.36
N ILE A 62 -5.41 12.65 0.69
CA ILE A 62 -5.67 12.49 -0.75
C ILE A 62 -4.41 12.69 -1.58
N ARG A 63 -3.60 13.73 -1.29
CA ARG A 63 -2.32 13.95 -2.00
C ARG A 63 -1.36 12.78 -1.80
N GLN A 64 -1.25 12.25 -0.59
CA GLN A 64 -0.37 11.12 -0.30
C GLN A 64 -0.87 9.85 -1.00
N GLY A 65 -2.18 9.59 -1.01
CA GLY A 65 -2.76 8.49 -1.78
C GLY A 65 -2.46 8.59 -3.27
N LYS A 66 -2.56 9.79 -3.88
CA LYS A 66 -2.18 10.01 -5.29
C LYS A 66 -0.70 9.75 -5.57
N LYS A 67 0.19 10.07 -4.62
CA LYS A 67 1.62 9.78 -4.76
C LYS A 67 1.89 8.28 -4.71
N ILE A 68 1.29 7.57 -3.75
CA ILE A 68 1.41 6.12 -3.63
C ILE A 68 0.94 5.44 -4.91
N LEU A 69 -0.24 5.80 -5.41
CA LEU A 69 -0.77 5.24 -6.66
C LEU A 69 0.15 5.48 -7.86
N LYS A 70 0.81 6.66 -7.91
CA LYS A 70 1.77 6.97 -8.97
C LYS A 70 3.04 6.12 -8.81
N GLU A 71 3.57 6.02 -7.61
CA GLU A 71 4.77 5.23 -7.29
C GLU A 71 4.54 3.74 -7.59
N GLU A 72 3.38 3.20 -7.24
CA GLU A 72 2.97 1.83 -7.57
C GLU A 72 2.90 1.62 -9.08
N LYS A 73 2.28 2.55 -9.82
CA LYS A 73 2.23 2.47 -11.28
C LYS A 73 3.63 2.54 -11.92
N ASP A 74 4.46 3.48 -11.47
CA ASP A 74 5.82 3.63 -11.98
C ASP A 74 6.68 2.39 -11.68
N GLN A 75 6.46 1.72 -10.54
CA GLN A 75 7.10 0.44 -10.21
C GLN A 75 6.65 -0.69 -11.15
N ILE A 76 5.34 -0.83 -11.37
CA ILE A 76 4.77 -1.81 -12.31
C ILE A 76 5.33 -1.59 -13.72
N ASP A 77 5.36 -0.35 -14.19
CA ASP A 77 5.87 -0.01 -15.52
C ASP A 77 7.37 -0.35 -15.65
N GLN A 78 8.16 -0.10 -14.60
CA GLN A 78 9.58 -0.48 -14.58
C GLN A 78 9.79 -1.99 -14.58
N GLU A 79 9.00 -2.75 -13.82
CA GLU A 79 9.05 -4.21 -13.80
C GLU A 79 8.64 -4.81 -15.14
N LEU A 80 7.60 -4.26 -15.77
CA LEU A 80 7.16 -4.66 -17.12
C LEU A 80 8.27 -4.40 -18.16
N ILE A 81 8.91 -3.23 -18.13
CA ILE A 81 10.03 -2.90 -19.01
C ILE A 81 11.22 -3.83 -18.78
N ARG A 82 11.53 -4.21 -17.54
CA ARG A 82 12.58 -5.19 -17.22
C ARG A 82 12.23 -6.57 -17.76
N ALA A 83 10.98 -7.01 -17.57
CA ALA A 83 10.47 -8.28 -18.06
C ALA A 83 10.53 -8.37 -19.60
N LEU A 84 10.20 -7.30 -20.32
CA LEU A 84 10.25 -7.24 -21.78
C LEU A 84 11.68 -7.16 -22.35
N ARG A 85 12.67 -6.76 -21.54
CA ARG A 85 14.09 -6.66 -21.95
C ARG A 85 14.89 -7.93 -21.66
N GLN A 86 14.37 -8.85 -20.86
CA GLN A 86 14.96 -10.17 -20.70
C GLN A 86 14.73 -10.97 -21.99
N LYS A 87 15.81 -11.26 -22.71
CA LYS A 87 15.78 -12.20 -23.85
C LYS A 87 15.32 -13.58 -23.35
N GLU A 88 14.60 -14.30 -24.21
CA GLU A 88 13.90 -15.59 -24.00
C GLU A 88 14.73 -16.76 -23.40
N ASP A 89 16.03 -16.59 -23.11
CA ASP A 89 16.94 -17.69 -22.75
C ASP A 89 16.94 -18.13 -21.27
N GLU A 90 16.18 -17.47 -20.37
CA GLU A 90 16.12 -17.87 -18.95
C GLU A 90 14.73 -18.34 -18.49
N LEU A 91 13.72 -18.36 -19.38
CA LEU A 91 12.32 -18.64 -19.00
C LEU A 91 12.02 -20.14 -18.72
N THR A 92 12.98 -21.04 -18.98
CA THR A 92 12.80 -22.50 -18.92
C THR A 92 13.49 -23.18 -17.73
N LYS A 93 13.75 -22.46 -16.64
CA LYS A 93 14.09 -23.11 -15.36
C LYS A 93 12.88 -23.11 -14.44
N GLU A 94 12.08 -24.17 -14.60
CA GLU A 94 11.26 -24.83 -13.58
C GLU A 94 10.90 -23.94 -12.37
N THR A 95 9.82 -23.17 -12.46
CA THR A 95 9.18 -22.64 -11.25
C THR A 95 8.22 -23.68 -10.69
N ASP A 96 8.77 -24.83 -10.35
CA ASP A 96 8.07 -25.83 -9.57
C ASP A 96 8.18 -25.42 -8.10
N SER A 97 7.19 -24.68 -7.60
CA SER A 97 7.04 -24.45 -6.16
C SER A 97 5.58 -24.55 -5.73
N GLN A 98 5.10 -25.80 -5.75
CA GLN A 98 4.49 -26.49 -4.60
C GLN A 98 3.66 -25.64 -3.61
N ILE A 99 2.35 -25.58 -3.88
CA ILE A 99 1.26 -25.10 -3.01
C ILE A 99 1.30 -23.59 -2.71
N ILE A 100 0.51 -22.86 -3.48
CA ILE A 100 0.08 -21.50 -3.18
C ILE A 100 -1.16 -21.59 -2.30
N TYR A 101 -1.07 -21.15 -1.04
CA TYR A 101 -2.26 -20.91 -0.23
C TYR A 101 -2.73 -19.49 -0.49
N LEU A 102 -3.97 -19.35 -0.95
CA LEU A 102 -4.60 -18.08 -1.22
C LEU A 102 -5.84 -17.94 -0.34
N GLU A 103 -5.88 -16.89 0.46
CA GLU A 103 -7.06 -16.45 1.19
C GLU A 103 -7.49 -15.11 0.60
N VAL A 104 -8.72 -15.03 0.09
CA VAL A 104 -9.31 -13.79 -0.43
C VAL A 104 -10.58 -13.48 0.32
N ASP A 105 -10.69 -12.27 0.83
CA ASP A 105 -11.92 -11.73 1.42
C ASP A 105 -12.28 -10.39 0.76
N GLY A 106 -13.57 -10.05 0.79
CA GLY A 106 -14.12 -8.87 0.14
C GLY A 106 -15.16 -8.17 1.02
N THR A 107 -15.03 -6.86 1.17
CA THR A 107 -16.00 -6.02 1.86
C THR A 107 -16.55 -4.96 0.91
N ASN A 108 -17.87 -4.85 0.84
CA ASN A 108 -18.54 -3.79 0.10
C ASN A 108 -18.42 -2.45 0.84
N ILE A 109 -17.91 -1.44 0.15
CA ILE A 109 -17.80 -0.07 0.63
C ILE A 109 -18.67 0.86 -0.19
N HIS A 110 -19.18 1.91 0.44
CA HIS A 110 -19.89 2.97 -0.26
C HIS A 110 -18.88 3.99 -0.80
N LEU A 111 -18.96 4.28 -2.08
CA LEU A 111 -18.09 5.24 -2.75
C LEU A 111 -18.74 6.62 -2.73
N GLN A 112 -17.93 7.66 -2.53
CA GLN A 112 -18.37 9.05 -2.59
C GLN A 112 -18.02 9.65 -3.95
N HIS A 113 -18.98 10.31 -4.59
CA HIS A 113 -18.79 11.03 -5.87
C HIS A 113 -18.40 10.16 -7.07
N GLU A 114 -18.80 8.88 -7.08
CA GLU A 114 -18.63 7.96 -8.22
C GLU A 114 -19.99 7.65 -8.85
N GLU A 115 -20.03 7.35 -10.16
CA GLU A 115 -21.27 6.91 -10.85
C GLU A 115 -21.83 5.64 -10.21
N LYS A 116 -20.95 4.76 -9.71
CA LYS A 116 -21.29 3.62 -8.88
C LYS A 116 -21.19 4.00 -7.41
N THR A 117 -22.30 3.86 -6.66
CA THR A 117 -22.37 4.20 -5.23
C THR A 117 -21.73 3.15 -4.31
N ARG A 118 -21.34 1.99 -4.85
CA ARG A 118 -20.72 0.88 -4.12
C ARG A 118 -19.55 0.30 -4.90
N GLY A 119 -18.47 -0.01 -4.19
CA GLY A 119 -17.31 -0.75 -4.69
C GLY A 119 -16.98 -1.89 -3.74
N GLU A 120 -16.31 -2.93 -4.24
CA GLU A 120 -15.85 -4.03 -3.41
C GLU A 120 -14.35 -3.86 -3.15
N LEU A 121 -13.97 -3.71 -1.88
CA LEU A 121 -12.57 -3.77 -1.46
C LEU A 121 -12.23 -5.22 -1.18
N LYS A 122 -11.29 -5.77 -1.94
CA LYS A 122 -10.81 -7.13 -1.75
C LYS A 122 -9.39 -7.14 -1.21
N LEU A 123 -9.11 -8.12 -0.36
CA LEU A 123 -7.81 -8.38 0.23
C LEU A 123 -7.46 -9.85 -0.01
N ALA A 124 -6.30 -10.08 -0.61
CA ALA A 124 -5.70 -11.38 -0.81
C ALA A 124 -4.45 -11.53 0.05
N ILE A 125 -4.34 -12.64 0.75
CA ILE A 125 -3.11 -13.11 1.40
C ILE A 125 -2.64 -14.35 0.66
N ILE A 126 -1.53 -14.22 -0.04
CA ILE A 126 -0.87 -15.29 -0.78
C ILE A 126 0.29 -15.80 0.07
N SER A 127 0.40 -17.12 0.25
CA SER A 127 1.57 -17.74 0.88
C SER A 127 2.19 -18.76 -0.06
N LYS A 128 3.52 -18.67 -0.25
CA LYS A 128 4.28 -19.63 -1.05
C LYS A 128 5.04 -20.59 -0.14
N GLY A 129 4.63 -21.85 -0.14
CA GLY A 129 5.31 -22.90 0.62
C GLY A 129 5.02 -22.93 2.13
N LYS A 130 5.71 -23.86 2.80
CA LYS A 130 5.52 -24.16 4.23
C LYS A 130 6.87 -24.43 4.90
N GLU A 131 7.19 -23.69 5.94
CA GLU A 131 8.37 -23.92 6.79
C GLU A 131 8.01 -24.69 8.07
N ARG A 132 9.00 -25.30 8.72
CA ARG A 132 8.80 -25.91 10.04
C ARG A 132 8.52 -24.81 11.06
N ARG A 133 7.46 -24.97 11.85
CA ARG A 133 7.10 -24.00 12.89
C ARG A 133 8.12 -23.97 14.04
N TYR A 134 8.77 -25.09 14.32
CA TYR A 134 9.74 -25.22 15.41
C TYR A 134 11.10 -25.68 14.84
N ARG A 135 12.17 -24.95 15.16
CA ARG A 135 13.55 -25.28 14.73
C ARG A 135 14.14 -26.51 15.42
N THR A 136 13.68 -26.82 16.64
CA THR A 136 14.41 -27.69 17.58
C THR A 136 13.66 -28.94 18.05
N VAL A 137 12.38 -29.10 17.72
CA VAL A 137 11.55 -30.23 18.19
C VAL A 137 11.02 -31.02 16.99
N LYS A 138 10.96 -32.35 17.10
CA LYS A 138 10.35 -33.29 16.12
C LYS A 138 8.82 -33.14 16.02
N GLY A 139 8.31 -31.91 15.90
CA GLY A 139 6.90 -31.64 15.67
C GLY A 139 6.62 -31.49 14.17
N GLU A 140 5.61 -32.16 13.66
CA GLU A 140 5.20 -32.08 12.25
C GLU A 140 4.49 -30.76 11.88
N ALA A 141 4.27 -29.87 12.85
CA ALA A 141 3.59 -28.60 12.64
C ALA A 141 4.38 -27.66 11.70
N LYS A 142 3.75 -27.29 10.58
CA LYS A 142 4.28 -26.36 9.58
C LYS A 142 3.61 -24.97 9.69
N ARG A 143 4.31 -23.92 9.26
CA ARG A 143 3.79 -22.54 9.12
C ARG A 143 3.90 -22.14 7.65
N LEU A 144 2.93 -21.36 7.18
CA LEU A 144 2.97 -20.76 5.85
C LEU A 144 4.15 -19.78 5.75
N GLN A 145 4.96 -19.94 4.71
CA GLN A 145 6.13 -19.13 4.41
C GLN A 145 5.80 -18.14 3.28
N ASP A 146 6.62 -17.10 3.11
CA ASP A 146 6.59 -16.17 1.98
C ASP A 146 5.20 -15.58 1.72
N LYS A 147 4.74 -14.78 2.70
CA LYS A 147 3.43 -14.12 2.67
C LYS A 147 3.49 -12.82 1.90
N PHE A 148 2.62 -12.69 0.90
CA PHE A 148 2.39 -11.46 0.16
C PHE A 148 0.93 -11.05 0.32
N THR A 149 0.70 -9.75 0.41
CA THR A 149 -0.64 -9.18 0.54
C THR A 149 -0.94 -8.34 -0.70
N TYR A 150 -2.11 -8.55 -1.28
CA TYR A 150 -2.61 -7.75 -2.39
C TYR A 150 -4.00 -7.23 -2.07
N ALA A 151 -4.25 -5.95 -2.28
CA ALA A 151 -5.55 -5.34 -2.04
C ALA A 151 -5.98 -4.51 -3.24
N GLY A 152 -7.27 -4.47 -3.52
CA GLY A 152 -7.79 -3.71 -4.66
C GLY A 152 -9.28 -3.39 -4.53
N LEU A 153 -9.68 -2.26 -5.10
CA LEU A 153 -11.08 -1.87 -5.25
C LEU A 153 -11.59 -2.32 -6.62
N THR A 154 -12.00 -3.57 -6.75
CA THR A 154 -12.33 -4.17 -8.05
C THR A 154 -13.40 -5.26 -7.89
N SER A 155 -14.02 -5.67 -9.00
CA SER A 155 -14.95 -6.80 -9.00
C SER A 155 -14.25 -8.14 -8.72
N GLY A 156 -15.01 -9.17 -8.30
CA GLY A 156 -14.52 -10.56 -8.11
C GLY A 156 -13.60 -11.06 -9.22
N ASP A 157 -14.12 -11.03 -10.44
CA ASP A 157 -13.46 -11.61 -11.60
C ASP A 157 -12.22 -10.81 -12.00
N GLU A 158 -12.31 -9.48 -11.93
CA GLU A 158 -11.19 -8.58 -12.22
C GLU A 158 -10.07 -8.73 -11.18
N PHE A 159 -10.42 -8.85 -9.90
CA PHE A 159 -9.47 -9.03 -8.82
C PHE A 159 -8.70 -10.34 -8.98
N MET A 160 -9.41 -11.43 -9.25
CA MET A 160 -8.79 -12.73 -9.49
C MET A 160 -7.96 -12.75 -10.78
N SER A 161 -8.35 -12.00 -11.81
CA SER A 161 -7.56 -11.84 -13.04
C SER A 161 -6.27 -11.07 -12.76
N ASN A 162 -6.34 -9.96 -12.02
CA ASN A 162 -5.18 -9.19 -11.61
C ASN A 162 -4.26 -9.97 -10.67
N LEU A 163 -4.80 -10.93 -9.90
CA LEU A 163 -4.04 -11.82 -9.00
C LEU A 163 -3.35 -12.99 -9.73
N LYS A 164 -3.83 -13.39 -10.91
CA LYS A 164 -3.13 -14.36 -11.77
C LYS A 164 -1.81 -13.77 -12.30
N TYR A 165 -1.80 -12.48 -12.61
CA TYR A 165 -0.63 -11.77 -13.15
C TYR A 165 0.61 -11.67 -12.23
N PRO A 166 0.51 -11.52 -10.89
CA PRO A 166 1.68 -11.57 -10.00
C PRO A 166 2.17 -13.01 -9.74
N GLY A 167 1.43 -14.04 -10.18
CA GLY A 167 1.71 -15.45 -9.87
C GLY A 167 2.06 -16.35 -11.06
N GLY A 168 1.95 -15.88 -12.31
CA GLY A 168 2.25 -16.71 -13.48
C GLY A 168 2.29 -15.89 -14.76
N LYS A 169 3.47 -15.85 -15.39
CA LYS A 169 3.59 -15.55 -16.81
C LYS A 169 3.20 -16.82 -17.57
N GLU A 170 2.06 -16.79 -18.24
CA GLU A 170 1.92 -17.46 -19.55
C GLU A 170 1.68 -16.35 -20.57
N VAL A 171 2.77 -15.95 -21.24
CA VAL A 171 2.96 -15.69 -22.68
C VAL A 171 4.42 -15.27 -22.84
#